data_AF-A0A533S926-F1
#
_entry.id   AF-A0A533S926-F1
#
_cell.length_a   1.000
_cell.length_b   1.000
_cell.length_c   1.000
_cell.angle_alpha   90.00
_cell.angle_beta   90.00
_cell.angle_gamma   90.00
#
_symmetry.space_group_name_H-M   'P 1'
#
loop_
_entity.id
_entity.type
_entity.pdbx_description
1 polymer ?
#
loop_
_entity_poly.entity_id
_entity_poly.type
_entity_poly.pdbx_seq_one_letter_code
_entity_poly.pdbx_strand_id
1 'polypeptide(L)'
;MENFGEMLRSIDITYVYVIAGVVVVLVAFLLIWILFLRKKMGPPTEEIKKAERALSEAKQQEADLYAPEEYKRAEDSLATASHLLAAKEYPKATKVLEEAAGQARHANSLVAGNKAKMKAEAERMLSDYNRQVDELKLKSAKPEMDIPATVSSEIQELVGRWEIMKMRIPDLIQRGSIKAAYDELKTIEVVFNNAQRHELIEQPGTDKRSV
;
A
#
# COMPACT_ATOMS: atom_id res chain seq x y z
N MET A 1 -8.48 9.10 80.22
CA MET A 1 -8.26 8.16 79.10
C MET A 1 -8.57 6.74 79.58
N GLU A 2 -9.82 6.50 79.98
CA GLU A 2 -10.30 5.20 80.42
C GLU A 2 -11.68 5.06 79.78
N ASN A 3 -11.76 4.39 78.62
CA ASN A 3 -13.05 3.99 78.01
C ASN A 3 -12.90 3.06 76.79
N PHE A 4 -11.69 2.53 76.52
CA PHE A 4 -11.50 1.57 75.43
C PHE A 4 -11.35 0.12 75.93
N GLY A 5 -10.84 -0.07 77.16
CA GLY A 5 -10.64 -1.39 77.75
C GLY A 5 -11.92 -2.10 78.20
N GLU A 6 -12.91 -1.36 78.70
CA GLU A 6 -14.19 -1.94 79.16
C GLU A 6 -15.14 -2.22 77.98
N MET A 7 -15.08 -1.43 76.92
CA MET A 7 -15.89 -1.60 75.71
C MET A 7 -15.55 -2.91 74.96
N LEU A 8 -14.30 -3.38 75.06
CA LEU A 8 -13.85 -4.64 74.46
C LEU A 8 -14.28 -5.88 75.28
N ARG A 9 -14.60 -5.72 76.57
CA ARG A 9 -15.06 -6.84 77.43
C ARG A 9 -16.55 -7.15 77.29
N SER A 10 -17.36 -6.23 76.76
CA SER A 10 -18.78 -6.48 76.47
C SER A 10 -19.03 -7.09 75.10
N ILE A 11 -17.98 -7.29 74.30
CA ILE A 11 -18.11 -7.92 72.98
C ILE A 11 -18.16 -9.42 73.20
N ASP A 12 -19.36 -9.97 73.05
CA ASP A 12 -19.62 -11.39 73.14
C ASP A 12 -18.73 -12.15 72.14
N ILE A 13 -18.07 -13.23 72.58
CA ILE A 13 -17.14 -14.03 71.75
C ILE A 13 -17.83 -14.48 70.46
N THR A 14 -19.13 -14.75 70.54
CA THR A 14 -20.02 -15.09 69.42
C THR A 14 -20.02 -14.02 68.33
N TYR A 15 -19.99 -12.73 68.70
CA TYR A 15 -19.97 -11.59 67.78
C TYR A 15 -18.62 -11.47 67.05
N VAL A 16 -17.51 -11.80 67.73
CA VAL A 16 -16.18 -11.84 67.13
C VAL A 16 -16.09 -12.91 66.04
N TYR A 17 -16.68 -14.10 66.26
CA TYR A 17 -16.73 -15.16 65.25
C TYR A 17 -17.59 -14.79 64.03
N VAL A 18 -18.71 -14.09 64.24
CA VAL A 18 -19.57 -13.61 63.15
C VAL A 18 -18.86 -12.56 62.31
N ILE A 19 -18.19 -11.59 62.95
CA ILE A 19 -17.41 -10.56 62.24
C ILE A 19 -16.25 -11.22 61.45
N ALA A 20 -15.52 -12.15 62.07
CA ALA A 20 -14.45 -12.88 61.39
C ALA A 20 -14.96 -13.67 60.17
N GLY A 21 -16.13 -14.31 60.28
CA GLY A 21 -16.76 -15.01 59.16
C GLY A 21 -17.13 -14.09 57.99
N VAL A 22 -17.72 -12.93 58.28
CA VAL A 22 -18.08 -11.93 57.25
C VAL A 22 -16.84 -11.37 56.55
N VAL A 23 -15.75 -11.11 57.30
CA VAL A 23 -14.48 -10.65 56.73
C VAL A 23 -13.88 -11.71 55.79
N VAL A 24 -13.90 -12.99 56.17
CA VAL A 24 -13.40 -14.08 55.31
C VAL A 24 -14.20 -14.18 54.01
N VAL A 25 -15.53 -14.06 54.07
CA VAL A 25 -16.39 -14.09 52.87
C VAL A 25 -16.12 -12.88 51.97
N LEU A 26 -15.95 -11.68 52.52
CA LEU A 26 -15.61 -10.48 51.76
C LEU A 26 -14.24 -10.57 51.08
N VAL A 27 -13.23 -11.11 51.78
CA VAL A 27 -11.90 -11.35 51.21
C VAL A 27 -11.97 -12.38 50.08
N ALA A 28 -12.74 -13.46 50.23
CA ALA A 28 -12.94 -14.43 49.17
C ALA A 28 -13.63 -13.81 47.94
N PHE A 29 -14.64 -12.96 48.15
CA PHE A 29 -15.30 -12.23 47.07
C PHE A 29 -14.36 -11.26 46.34
N LEU A 30 -13.51 -10.54 47.08
CA LEU A 30 -12.48 -9.66 46.51
C LEU A 30 -11.46 -10.44 45.68
N LEU A 31 -11.02 -11.61 46.16
CA LEU A 31 -10.09 -12.47 45.41
C LEU A 31 -10.73 -12.99 44.11
N ILE A 32 -11.99 -13.40 44.15
CA ILE A 32 -12.75 -13.81 42.96
C ILE A 32 -12.92 -12.64 41.99
N TRP A 33 -13.19 -11.44 42.50
CA TRP A 33 -13.30 -10.23 41.68
C TRP A 33 -11.97 -9.89 40.98
N ILE A 34 -10.84 -9.95 41.70
CA ILE A 34 -9.49 -9.74 41.14
C ILE A 34 -9.15 -10.78 40.06
N LEU A 35 -9.57 -12.04 40.24
CA LEU A 35 -9.40 -13.08 39.23
C LEU A 35 -10.24 -12.81 37.96
N PHE A 36 -11.44 -12.23 38.11
CA PHE A 36 -12.27 -11.83 36.97
C PHE A 36 -11.68 -10.67 36.16
N LEU A 37 -10.99 -9.72 36.81
CA LEU A 37 -10.31 -8.61 36.10
C LEU A 37 -9.12 -9.07 35.24
N ARG A 38 -8.53 -10.23 35.51
CA ARG A 38 -7.37 -10.75 34.75
C ARG A 38 -7.72 -11.41 33.42
N LYS A 39 -8.98 -11.78 33.17
CA LYS A 39 -9.36 -12.62 32.02
C LYS A 39 -9.44 -11.92 30.65
N LYS A 40 -9.19 -10.61 30.54
CA LYS A 40 -9.31 -9.84 29.26
C LYS A 40 -8.01 -9.24 28.71
N MET A 41 -6.84 -9.52 29.29
CA MET A 41 -5.56 -8.92 28.86
C MET A 41 -4.61 -9.93 28.20
N GLY A 42 -5.13 -10.81 27.35
CA GLY A 42 -4.33 -11.66 26.47
C GLY A 42 -4.02 -10.96 25.14
N PRO A 43 -2.99 -11.39 24.39
CA PRO A 43 -2.72 -10.86 23.06
C PRO A 43 -3.91 -11.09 22.10
N PRO A 44 -4.28 -10.10 21.27
CA PRO A 44 -5.42 -10.14 20.35
C PRO A 44 -5.17 -11.06 19.15
N THR A 45 -5.20 -12.37 19.41
CA THR A 45 -4.75 -13.41 18.46
C THR A 45 -5.66 -13.51 17.23
N GLU A 46 -6.97 -13.28 17.41
CA GLU A 46 -7.93 -13.32 16.31
C GLU A 46 -7.76 -12.11 15.38
N GLU A 47 -7.50 -10.93 15.93
CA GLU A 47 -7.30 -9.71 15.17
C GLU A 47 -5.97 -9.73 14.41
N ILE A 48 -4.92 -10.32 15.00
CA ILE A 48 -3.65 -10.57 14.30
C ILE A 48 -3.90 -11.43 13.06
N LYS A 49 -4.51 -12.61 13.23
CA LYS A 49 -4.82 -13.51 12.11
C LYS A 49 -5.68 -12.84 11.06
N LYS A 50 -6.66 -12.04 11.47
CA LYS A 50 -7.55 -11.31 10.56
C LYS A 50 -6.79 -10.27 9.73
N ALA A 51 -5.89 -9.51 10.34
CA ALA A 51 -5.07 -8.51 9.67
C ALA A 51 -4.07 -9.17 8.71
N GLU A 52 -3.34 -10.19 9.17
CA GLU A 52 -2.40 -10.96 8.34
C GLU A 52 -3.09 -11.61 7.15
N ARG A 53 -4.26 -12.21 7.38
CA ARG A 53 -5.06 -12.82 6.31
C ARG A 53 -5.52 -11.78 5.31
N ALA A 54 -6.04 -10.63 5.76
CA ALA A 54 -6.48 -9.56 4.86
C ALA A 54 -5.31 -9.03 4.01
N LEU A 55 -4.12 -8.89 4.60
CA LEU A 55 -2.91 -8.47 3.89
C LEU A 55 -2.44 -9.52 2.88
N SER A 56 -2.49 -10.81 3.24
CA SER A 56 -2.19 -11.91 2.33
C SER A 56 -3.19 -11.99 1.19
N GLU A 57 -4.48 -11.83 1.45
CA GLU A 57 -5.53 -11.81 0.43
C GLU A 57 -5.34 -10.61 -0.52
N ALA A 58 -5.04 -9.43 0.01
CA ALA A 58 -4.71 -8.26 -0.81
C ALA A 58 -3.48 -8.50 -1.70
N LYS A 59 -2.42 -9.11 -1.18
CA LYS A 59 -1.22 -9.46 -1.95
C LYS A 59 -1.50 -10.50 -3.04
N GLN A 60 -2.30 -11.52 -2.74
CA GLN A 60 -2.71 -12.52 -3.73
C GLN A 60 -3.52 -11.90 -4.88
N GLN A 61 -4.24 -10.82 -4.59
CA GLN A 61 -4.92 -10.01 -5.59
C GLN A 61 -4.03 -8.92 -6.20
N GLU A 62 -2.71 -8.99 -6.02
CA GLU A 62 -1.75 -8.06 -6.62
C GLU A 62 -1.93 -6.60 -6.13
N ALA A 63 -2.48 -6.38 -4.93
CA ALA A 63 -2.65 -5.04 -4.37
C ALA A 63 -1.32 -4.32 -4.14
N ASP A 64 -0.24 -5.06 -3.94
CA ASP A 64 1.13 -4.53 -3.91
C ASP A 64 1.56 -3.92 -5.25
N LEU A 65 1.02 -4.40 -6.37
CA LEU A 65 1.31 -3.89 -7.71
C LEU A 65 0.34 -2.80 -8.16
N TYR A 66 -0.96 -2.96 -7.89
CA TYR A 66 -2.01 -2.08 -8.41
C TYR A 66 -2.55 -1.08 -7.39
N ALA A 67 -2.28 -1.26 -6.10
CA ALA A 67 -2.64 -0.31 -5.03
C ALA A 67 -1.50 -0.17 -3.99
N PRO A 68 -0.25 0.10 -4.43
CA PRO A 68 0.94 0.01 -3.58
C PRO A 68 0.88 0.90 -2.35
N GLU A 69 0.34 2.12 -2.47
CA GLU A 69 0.24 3.06 -1.35
C GLU A 69 -0.70 2.56 -0.25
N GLU A 70 -1.88 2.05 -0.61
CA GLU A 70 -2.83 1.52 0.38
C GLU A 70 -2.37 0.18 0.95
N TYR A 71 -1.70 -0.64 0.14
CA TYR A 71 -1.08 -1.88 0.61
C TYR A 71 0.02 -1.60 1.64
N LYS A 72 0.91 -0.64 1.33
CA LYS A 72 1.99 -0.23 2.23
C LYS A 72 1.48 0.36 3.54
N ARG A 73 0.41 1.17 3.50
CA ARG A 73 -0.24 1.65 4.74
C ARG A 73 -0.71 0.50 5.63
N ALA A 74 -1.27 -0.56 5.05
CA ALA A 74 -1.68 -1.74 5.80
C ALA A 74 -0.48 -2.47 6.42
N GLU A 75 0.65 -2.57 5.70
CA GLU A 75 1.90 -3.13 6.22
C GLU A 75 2.46 -2.29 7.39
N ASP A 76 2.48 -0.96 7.24
CA ASP A 76 2.96 -0.03 8.25
C ASP A 76 2.10 -0.09 9.54
N SER A 77 0.77 -0.21 9.38
CA SER A 77 -0.14 -0.42 10.51
C SER A 77 0.12 -1.77 11.19
N LEU A 78 0.35 -2.85 10.43
CA LEU A 78 0.66 -4.16 11.01
C LEU A 78 2.00 -4.18 11.75
N ALA A 79 3.01 -3.46 11.24
CA ALA A 79 4.28 -3.24 11.94
C ALA A 79 4.07 -2.45 13.24
N THR A 80 3.27 -1.39 13.20
CA THR A 80 2.91 -0.59 14.39
C THR A 80 2.18 -1.43 15.44
N ALA A 81 1.23 -2.26 15.02
CA ALA A 81 0.56 -3.21 15.90
C ALA A 81 1.55 -4.19 16.54
N SER A 82 2.53 -4.68 15.77
CA SER A 82 3.58 -5.59 16.28
C SER A 82 4.42 -4.94 17.38
N HIS A 83 4.77 -3.65 17.24
CA HIS A 83 5.43 -2.90 18.30
C HIS A 83 4.57 -2.76 19.56
N LEU A 84 3.26 -2.49 19.41
CA LEU A 84 2.33 -2.39 20.52
C LEU A 84 2.12 -3.74 21.25
N LEU A 85 2.11 -4.84 20.49
CA LEU A 85 2.07 -6.20 21.05
C LEU A 85 3.31 -6.50 21.89
N ALA A 86 4.49 -6.14 21.39
CA ALA A 86 5.75 -6.29 22.12
C ALA A 86 5.77 -5.44 23.41
N ALA A 87 5.20 -4.23 23.35
CA ALA A 87 5.00 -3.35 24.50
C ALA A 87 3.85 -3.80 25.43
N LYS A 88 3.14 -4.89 25.10
CA LYS A 88 1.97 -5.42 25.82
C LYS A 88 0.80 -4.43 25.90
N GLU A 89 0.75 -3.45 25.00
CA GLU A 89 -0.33 -2.49 24.87
C GLU A 89 -1.50 -3.08 24.06
N TYR A 90 -2.04 -4.21 24.50
CA TYR A 90 -3.01 -4.99 23.74
C TYR A 90 -4.24 -4.20 23.26
N PRO A 91 -4.89 -3.33 24.07
CA PRO A 91 -6.04 -2.58 23.60
C PRO A 91 -5.74 -1.61 22.45
N LYS A 92 -4.52 -1.04 22.42
CA LYS A 92 -4.07 -0.20 21.31
C LYS A 92 -3.73 -1.07 20.11
N ALA A 93 -3.02 -2.18 20.32
CA ALA A 93 -2.70 -3.13 19.26
C ALA A 93 -3.96 -3.64 18.55
N THR A 94 -5.02 -3.98 19.26
CA THR A 94 -6.31 -4.40 18.69
C THR A 94 -6.86 -3.37 17.70
N LYS A 95 -6.87 -2.08 18.07
CA LYS A 95 -7.37 -1.02 17.18
C LYS A 95 -6.53 -0.90 15.91
N VAL A 96 -5.21 -0.92 16.05
CA VAL A 96 -4.29 -0.81 14.91
C VAL A 96 -4.39 -2.05 14.00
N LEU A 97 -4.65 -3.25 14.55
CA LEU A 97 -4.90 -4.46 13.76
C LEU A 97 -6.21 -4.39 12.97
N GLU A 98 -7.26 -3.82 13.56
CA GLU A 98 -8.53 -3.58 12.86
C GLU A 98 -8.35 -2.59 11.71
N GLU A 99 -7.59 -1.52 11.95
CA GLU A 99 -7.21 -0.54 10.92
C GLU A 99 -6.41 -1.19 9.80
N ALA A 100 -5.37 -1.97 10.11
CA ALA A 100 -4.58 -2.71 9.14
C ALA A 100 -5.45 -3.65 8.28
N ALA A 101 -6.36 -4.39 8.91
CA ALA A 101 -7.30 -5.27 8.20
C ALA A 101 -8.30 -4.50 7.31
N GLY A 102 -8.67 -3.28 7.69
CA GLY A 102 -9.50 -2.37 6.90
C GLY A 102 -8.75 -1.82 5.69
N GLN A 103 -7.52 -1.32 5.91
CA GLN A 103 -6.64 -0.80 4.86
C GLN A 103 -6.29 -1.88 3.83
N ALA A 104 -5.96 -3.10 4.26
CA ALA A 104 -5.70 -4.21 3.35
C ALA A 104 -6.92 -4.55 2.48
N ARG A 105 -8.13 -4.56 3.06
CA ARG A 105 -9.37 -4.76 2.30
C ARG A 105 -9.67 -3.61 1.34
N HIS A 106 -9.37 -2.39 1.74
CA HIS A 106 -9.49 -1.23 0.86
C HIS A 106 -8.51 -1.33 -0.32
N ALA A 107 -7.24 -1.66 -0.07
CA ALA A 107 -6.25 -1.89 -1.11
C ALA A 107 -6.72 -2.95 -2.12
N ASN A 108 -7.26 -4.07 -1.63
CA ASN A 108 -7.85 -5.11 -2.47
C ASN A 108 -9.02 -4.59 -3.33
N SER A 109 -9.92 -3.79 -2.75
CA SER A 109 -11.06 -3.22 -3.49
C SER A 109 -10.65 -2.29 -4.64
N LEU A 110 -9.46 -1.68 -4.55
CA LEU A 110 -8.92 -0.77 -5.57
C LEU A 110 -8.25 -1.51 -6.73
N VAL A 111 -7.85 -2.77 -6.55
CA VAL A 111 -7.10 -3.55 -7.55
C VAL A 111 -7.80 -3.55 -8.90
N ALA A 112 -9.07 -3.98 -8.94
CA ALA A 112 -9.78 -4.13 -10.21
C ALA A 112 -9.92 -2.79 -10.95
N GLY A 113 -10.23 -1.72 -10.22
CA GLY A 113 -10.34 -0.37 -10.76
C GLY A 113 -9.00 0.17 -11.28
N ASN A 114 -7.93 0.01 -10.50
CA ASN A 114 -6.60 0.48 -10.88
C ASN A 114 -6.01 -0.35 -12.04
N LYS A 115 -6.24 -1.66 -12.05
CA LYS A 115 -5.87 -2.55 -13.16
C LYS A 115 -6.58 -2.17 -14.46
N ALA A 116 -7.88 -1.87 -14.40
CA ALA A 116 -8.64 -1.39 -15.55
C ALA A 116 -8.16 -0.01 -16.05
N LYS A 117 -7.89 0.93 -15.13
CA LYS A 117 -7.34 2.25 -15.48
C LYS A 117 -5.97 2.13 -16.15
N MET A 118 -5.07 1.34 -15.56
CA MET A 118 -3.72 1.12 -16.08
C MET A 118 -3.76 0.43 -17.46
N LYS A 119 -4.70 -0.51 -17.66
CA LYS A 119 -4.93 -1.12 -18.97
C LYS A 119 -5.35 -0.09 -20.01
N ALA A 120 -6.37 0.71 -19.70
CA ALA A 120 -6.87 1.74 -20.62
C ALA A 120 -5.80 2.78 -20.94
N GLU A 121 -4.98 3.15 -19.96
CA GLU A 121 -3.85 4.06 -20.14
C GLU A 121 -2.76 3.42 -21.02
N ALA A 122 -2.44 2.14 -20.81
CA ALA A 122 -1.48 1.41 -21.65
C ALA A 122 -1.97 1.29 -23.11
N GLU A 123 -3.25 0.98 -23.33
CA GLU A 123 -3.83 0.91 -24.67
C GLU A 123 -3.82 2.29 -25.36
N ARG A 124 -4.09 3.36 -24.61
CA ARG A 124 -3.98 4.73 -25.10
C ARG A 124 -2.55 5.08 -25.51
N MET A 125 -1.58 4.84 -24.63
CA MET A 125 -0.16 5.07 -24.91
C MET A 125 0.30 4.29 -26.15
N LEU A 126 -0.12 3.03 -26.27
CA LEU A 126 0.19 2.20 -27.44
C LEU A 126 -0.33 2.85 -28.74
N SER A 127 -1.56 3.37 -28.73
CA SER A 127 -2.12 4.09 -29.88
C SER A 127 -1.36 5.39 -30.17
N ASP A 128 -1.05 6.17 -29.14
CA ASP A 128 -0.36 7.45 -29.27
C ASP A 128 1.07 7.30 -29.80
N TYR A 129 1.82 6.30 -29.33
CA TYR A 129 3.16 6.01 -29.83
C TYR A 129 3.17 5.41 -31.23
N ASN A 130 2.16 4.61 -31.60
CA ASN A 130 2.01 4.15 -32.97
C ASN A 130 1.90 5.33 -33.93
N ARG A 131 1.03 6.30 -33.62
CA ARG A 131 0.87 7.50 -34.43
C ARG A 131 2.16 8.32 -34.50
N GLN A 132 2.86 8.50 -33.38
CA GLN A 132 4.11 9.25 -33.35
C GLN A 132 5.22 8.58 -34.18
N VAL A 133 5.36 7.25 -34.12
CA VAL A 133 6.30 6.53 -34.99
C VAL A 133 5.93 6.67 -36.45
N ASP A 134 4.66 6.54 -36.81
CA ASP A 134 4.22 6.66 -38.20
C ASP A 134 4.48 8.08 -38.74
N GLU A 135 4.26 9.11 -37.93
CA GLU A 135 4.61 10.50 -38.25
C GLU A 135 6.12 10.70 -38.41
N LEU A 136 6.95 10.14 -37.51
CA LEU A 136 8.42 10.18 -37.61
C LEU A 136 8.92 9.49 -38.88
N LYS A 137 8.37 8.32 -39.22
CA LYS A 137 8.68 7.61 -40.47
C LYS A 137 8.36 8.47 -41.69
N LEU A 138 7.18 9.09 -41.73
CA LEU A 138 6.77 9.96 -42.84
C LEU A 138 7.67 11.20 -42.97
N LYS A 139 8.06 11.84 -41.86
CA LYS A 139 8.98 12.98 -41.88
C LYS A 139 10.37 12.58 -42.38
N SER A 140 10.92 11.48 -41.86
CA SER A 140 12.26 10.99 -42.23
C SER A 140 12.36 10.54 -43.70
N ALA A 141 11.25 10.18 -44.34
CA ALA A 141 11.19 9.78 -45.74
C ALA A 141 11.12 10.98 -46.73
N LYS A 142 10.96 12.23 -46.25
CA LYS A 142 10.86 13.40 -47.12
C LYS A 142 12.26 13.84 -47.59
N PRO A 143 12.55 13.84 -48.91
CA PRO A 143 13.87 14.17 -49.44
C PRO A 143 14.29 15.64 -49.25
N GLU A 144 13.33 16.52 -48.97
CA GLU A 144 13.51 17.98 -48.84
C GLU A 144 14.01 18.41 -47.45
N MET A 145 14.04 17.47 -46.49
CA MET A 145 14.47 17.70 -45.13
C MET A 145 15.94 17.26 -45.00
N ASP A 146 16.86 18.21 -44.87
CA ASP A 146 18.29 17.97 -44.64
C ASP A 146 18.51 17.44 -43.21
N ILE A 147 18.09 16.20 -42.97
CA ILE A 147 18.16 15.55 -41.65
C ILE A 147 19.59 15.05 -41.44
N PRO A 148 20.26 15.46 -40.36
CA PRO A 148 21.59 14.93 -40.04
C PRO A 148 21.58 13.40 -39.95
N ALA A 149 22.65 12.76 -40.45
CA ALA A 149 22.78 11.31 -40.44
C ALA A 149 22.66 10.70 -39.01
N THR A 150 23.07 11.47 -37.98
CA THR A 150 22.91 11.12 -36.57
C THR A 150 21.43 10.99 -36.19
N VAL A 151 20.60 11.99 -36.51
CA VAL A 151 19.16 11.98 -36.23
C VAL A 151 18.43 10.90 -37.02
N SER A 152 18.83 10.65 -38.27
CA SER A 152 18.27 9.55 -39.06
C SER A 152 18.54 8.18 -38.40
N SER A 153 19.74 7.97 -37.87
CA SER A 153 20.09 6.73 -37.15
C SER A 153 19.31 6.55 -35.85
N GLU A 154 19.08 7.62 -35.09
CA GLU A 154 18.29 7.61 -33.86
C GLU A 154 16.81 7.31 -34.14
N ILE A 155 16.25 7.87 -35.21
CA ILE A 155 14.87 7.57 -35.64
C ILE A 155 14.74 6.10 -36.05
N GLN A 156 15.70 5.56 -36.80
CA GLN A 156 15.69 4.14 -37.19
C GLN A 156 15.80 3.21 -35.98
N GLU A 157 16.64 3.55 -35.00
CA GLU A 157 16.77 2.78 -33.76
C GLU A 157 15.49 2.83 -32.93
N LEU A 158 14.86 4.01 -32.81
CA LEU A 158 13.56 4.19 -32.15
C LEU A 158 12.47 3.37 -32.84
N VAL A 159 12.39 3.45 -34.16
CA VAL A 159 11.45 2.68 -34.99
C VAL A 159 11.64 1.17 -34.76
N GLY A 160 12.88 0.67 -34.84
CA GLY A 160 13.17 -0.74 -34.64
C GLY A 160 12.78 -1.22 -33.23
N ARG A 161 13.12 -0.44 -32.19
CA ARG A 161 12.68 -0.72 -30.81
C ARG A 161 11.16 -0.72 -30.68
N TRP A 162 10.48 0.26 -31.28
CA TRP A 162 9.03 0.35 -31.25
C TRP A 162 8.36 -0.83 -31.95
N GLU A 163 8.87 -1.28 -33.10
CA GLU A 163 8.30 -2.41 -33.84
C GLU A 163 8.34 -3.70 -33.02
N ILE A 164 9.44 -3.94 -32.30
CA ILE A 164 9.56 -5.07 -31.37
C ILE A 164 8.53 -4.94 -30.24
N MET A 165 8.46 -3.76 -29.60
CA MET A 165 7.54 -3.53 -28.49
C MET A 165 6.07 -3.60 -28.89
N LYS A 166 5.69 -3.00 -30.03
CA LYS A 166 4.32 -3.00 -30.56
C LYS A 166 3.76 -4.41 -30.71
N MET A 167 4.60 -5.40 -31.00
CA MET A 167 4.17 -6.81 -31.07
C MET A 167 4.03 -7.46 -29.68
N ARG A 168 4.87 -7.06 -28.72
CA ARG A 168 4.89 -7.63 -27.36
C ARG A 168 3.83 -7.05 -26.42
N ILE A 169 3.58 -5.75 -26.48
CA ILE A 169 2.69 -5.05 -25.53
C ILE A 169 1.25 -5.57 -25.57
N PRO A 170 0.63 -5.82 -26.75
CA PRO A 170 -0.68 -6.44 -26.82
C PRO A 170 -0.72 -7.83 -26.16
N ASP A 171 0.32 -8.65 -26.32
CA ASP A 171 0.43 -9.97 -25.69
C ASP A 171 0.51 -9.84 -24.16
N LEU A 172 1.30 -8.91 -23.63
CA LEU A 172 1.36 -8.63 -22.18
C LEU A 172 0.00 -8.19 -21.62
N ILE A 173 -0.71 -7.31 -22.33
CA ILE A 173 -2.06 -6.87 -21.94
C ILE A 173 -3.05 -8.04 -21.97
N GLN A 174 -3.02 -8.87 -23.01
CA GLN A 174 -3.90 -10.04 -23.15
C GLN A 174 -3.66 -11.08 -22.06
N ARG A 175 -2.39 -11.30 -21.68
CA ARG A 175 -2.01 -12.23 -20.59
C ARG A 175 -2.27 -11.68 -19.20
N GLY A 176 -2.78 -10.45 -19.08
CA GLY A 176 -3.05 -9.81 -17.78
C GLY A 176 -1.82 -9.27 -17.07
N SER A 177 -0.66 -9.24 -17.73
CA SER A 177 0.60 -8.64 -17.25
C SER A 177 0.61 -7.13 -17.48
N ILE A 178 -0.42 -6.44 -16.97
CA ILE A 178 -0.72 -5.05 -17.31
C ILE A 178 0.36 -4.10 -16.79
N LYS A 179 0.88 -4.34 -15.58
CA LYS A 179 1.97 -3.53 -15.01
C LYS A 179 3.23 -3.59 -15.87
N ALA A 180 3.61 -4.77 -16.35
CA ALA A 180 4.76 -4.94 -17.24
C ALA A 180 4.57 -4.21 -18.57
N ALA A 181 3.39 -4.31 -19.17
CA ALA A 181 3.05 -3.57 -20.40
C ALA A 181 3.16 -2.05 -20.18
N TYR A 182 2.62 -1.55 -19.06
CA TYR A 182 2.67 -0.15 -18.70
C TYR A 182 4.11 0.35 -18.49
N ASP A 183 4.94 -0.42 -17.79
CA ASP A 183 6.34 -0.06 -17.53
C ASP A 183 7.20 -0.02 -18.80
N GLU A 184 6.95 -0.93 -19.74
CA GLU A 184 7.61 -0.91 -21.06
C GLU A 184 7.19 0.33 -21.86
N LEU A 185 5.91 0.73 -21.83
CA LEU A 185 5.44 1.97 -22.45
C LEU A 185 6.07 3.21 -21.80
N LYS A 186 6.20 3.23 -20.48
CA LYS A 186 6.87 4.32 -19.77
C LYS A 186 8.35 4.44 -20.11
N THR A 187 9.01 3.32 -20.37
CA THR A 187 10.42 3.34 -20.78
C THR A 187 10.59 4.02 -22.15
N ILE A 188 9.69 3.76 -23.10
CA ILE A 188 9.78 4.37 -24.44
C ILE A 188 9.29 5.82 -24.46
N GLU A 189 8.41 6.22 -23.55
CA GLU A 189 8.00 7.61 -23.36
C GLU A 189 9.21 8.56 -23.23
N VAL A 190 10.21 8.14 -22.45
CA VAL A 190 11.45 8.91 -22.24
C VAL A 190 12.21 9.08 -23.56
N VAL A 191 12.28 8.02 -24.37
CA VAL A 191 12.97 8.02 -25.66
C VAL A 191 12.24 8.93 -26.67
N PHE A 192 10.90 8.85 -26.75
CA PHE A 192 10.11 9.74 -27.59
C PHE A 192 10.25 11.21 -27.19
N ASN A 193 10.21 11.51 -25.89
CA ASN A 193 10.38 12.87 -25.38
C ASN A 193 11.77 13.42 -25.71
N ASN A 194 12.81 12.58 -25.67
CA ASN A 194 14.17 12.98 -26.04
C ASN A 194 14.32 13.22 -27.55
N ALA A 195 13.74 12.34 -28.39
CA ALA A 195 13.75 12.49 -29.85
C ALA A 195 12.98 13.73 -30.31
N GLN A 196 11.80 14.00 -29.74
CA GLN A 196 11.04 15.23 -30.03
C GLN A 196 11.80 16.50 -29.61
N ARG A 197 12.53 16.46 -28.49
CA ARG A 197 13.39 17.58 -28.09
C ARG A 197 14.51 17.84 -29.10
N HIS A 198 15.10 16.80 -29.68
CA HIS A 198 16.15 16.96 -30.69
C HIS A 198 15.58 17.50 -32.02
N GLU A 199 14.41 17.03 -32.47
CA GLU A 199 13.69 17.65 -33.61
C GLU A 199 13.39 19.15 -33.39
N LEU A 200 13.10 19.57 -32.14
CA LEU A 200 12.83 20.97 -31.80
C LEU A 200 14.09 21.84 -31.71
N ILE A 201 15.24 21.25 -31.37
CA ILE A 201 16.53 21.96 -31.25
C ILE A 201 17.21 22.10 -32.62
N GLU A 202 16.96 21.18 -33.55
CA GLU A 202 17.57 21.17 -34.89
C GLU A 202 16.69 21.81 -35.99
N GLN A 203 15.68 22.63 -35.69
CA GLN A 203 15.10 23.47 -36.75
C GLN A 203 16.14 24.52 -37.19
N PRO A 204 16.71 24.43 -38.41
CA PRO A 204 17.63 25.44 -38.89
C PRO A 204 16.77 26.62 -39.37
N GLY A 205 16.53 27.59 -38.49
CA GLY A 205 15.68 28.72 -38.90
C GLY A 205 15.24 29.72 -37.83
N THR A 206 16.09 30.08 -36.87
CA THR A 206 15.92 31.38 -36.17
C THR A 206 17.25 32.07 -35.89
N ASP A 207 18.13 32.20 -36.90
CA ASP A 207 19.06 33.33 -36.88
C ASP A 207 18.36 34.56 -37.47
N LYS A 208 17.69 35.30 -36.58
CA LYS A 208 17.39 36.71 -36.80
C LYS A 208 18.67 37.50 -36.55
N ARG A 209 19.51 37.68 -37.56
CA ARG A 209 20.43 38.83 -37.63
C ARG A 209 20.48 39.43 -39.02
N SER A 210 19.62 40.42 -39.18
CA SER A 210 19.85 41.63 -39.96
C SER A 210 21.28 42.15 -39.79
N VAL A 211 22.01 42.30 -40.90
CA VAL A 211 22.68 43.55 -41.34
C VAL A 211 22.72 43.55 -42.86
#